data_AF-A0A5B8QTB0-F1
#
_entry.id   AF-A0A5B8QTB0-F1
#
_cell.length_a   1.000
_cell.length_b   1.000
_cell.length_c   1.000
_cell.angle_alpha   90.00
_cell.angle_beta   90.00
_cell.angle_gamma   90.00
#
_symmetry.space_group_name_H-M   'P 1'
#
loop_
_entity.id
_entity.type
_entity.pdbx_description
1 polymer ?
#
loop_
_entity_poly.entity_id
_entity_poly.type
_entity_poly.pdbx_seq_one_letter_code
_entity_poly.pdbx_strand_id
1 'polypeptide(L)'
;CRTLYILDFVDDVGLRQCVQKALNRGEAYHRLRRAVAFVNGGKFRVKTEEEQQIWNECSRLITNAVIYYNTVLLSRVYEQKQTVGDQNALAQLHSISPVAWQHINMYGNFEFSPSTSKIDIDALVARYAEPEYWKQALIENENSSDEF
;
A
#
# COMPACT_ATOMS: atom_id res chain seq x y z
N CYS A 1 4.47 17.33 -30.49
CA CYS A 1 3.81 18.59 -30.11
C CYS A 1 2.78 18.32 -29.02
N ARG A 2 2.81 19.07 -27.91
CA ARG A 2 1.92 18.88 -26.73
C ARG A 2 0.43 18.87 -27.11
N THR A 3 0.06 19.57 -28.18
CA THR A 3 -1.30 19.68 -28.71
C THR A 3 -1.84 18.39 -29.34
N LEU A 4 -0.99 17.62 -30.05
CA LEU A 4 -1.40 16.32 -30.62
C LEU A 4 -1.66 15.28 -29.53
N TYR A 5 -0.77 15.21 -28.54
CA TYR A 5 -0.93 14.33 -27.38
C TYR A 5 -2.22 14.61 -26.59
N ILE A 6 -2.60 15.88 -26.42
CA ILE A 6 -3.86 16.24 -25.75
C ILE A 6 -5.07 15.78 -26.57
N LEU A 7 -5.01 15.89 -27.90
CA LEU A 7 -6.08 15.43 -28.78
C LEU A 7 -6.24 13.90 -28.72
N ASP A 8 -5.13 13.17 -28.81
CA ASP A 8 -5.08 11.71 -28.66
C ASP A 8 -5.60 11.29 -27.27
N PHE A 9 -5.24 12.04 -26.23
CA PHE A 9 -5.73 11.81 -24.86
C PHE A 9 -7.24 12.04 -24.73
N VAL A 10 -7.83 13.02 -25.42
CA VAL A 10 -9.28 13.27 -25.39
C VAL A 10 -10.07 12.25 -26.20
N ASP A 11 -9.48 11.66 -27.24
CA ASP A 11 -10.17 10.70 -28.11
C ASP A 11 -10.01 9.25 -27.60
N ASP A 12 -8.82 8.88 -27.10
CA ASP A 12 -8.51 7.51 -26.66
C ASP A 12 -8.80 7.28 -25.17
N VAL A 13 -9.87 6.54 -24.89
CA VAL A 13 -10.25 6.10 -23.53
C VAL A 13 -9.18 5.19 -22.89
N GLY A 14 -8.55 4.31 -23.67
CA GLY A 14 -7.51 3.40 -23.20
C GLY A 14 -6.27 4.16 -22.74
N LEU A 15 -5.82 5.15 -23.52
CA LEU A 15 -4.75 6.06 -23.15
C LEU A 15 -5.08 6.79 -21.84
N ARG A 16 -6.30 7.34 -21.70
CA ARG A 16 -6.72 8.00 -20.45
C ARG A 16 -6.67 7.07 -19.25
N GLN A 17 -7.22 5.86 -19.37
CA GLN A 17 -7.24 4.90 -18.27
C GLN A 17 -5.82 4.49 -17.86
N CYS A 18 -4.91 4.28 -18.81
CA CYS A 18 -3.52 3.97 -18.54
C CYS A 18 -2.81 5.11 -17.80
N VAL A 19 -2.97 6.34 -18.28
CA VAL A 19 -2.42 7.54 -17.64
C VAL A 19 -2.99 7.71 -16.23
N GLN A 20 -4.30 7.60 -16.06
CA GLN A 20 -4.95 7.73 -14.75
C GLN A 20 -4.49 6.65 -13.77
N LYS A 21 -4.35 5.39 -14.23
CA LYS A 21 -3.79 4.30 -13.40
C LYS A 21 -2.37 4.62 -12.93
N ALA A 22 -1.52 5.16 -13.80
CA ALA A 22 -0.17 5.56 -13.43
C ALA A 22 -0.16 6.71 -12.42
N LEU A 23 -0.99 7.74 -12.62
CA LEU A 23 -1.15 8.86 -11.70
C LEU A 23 -1.65 8.40 -10.33
N ASN A 24 -2.70 7.57 -10.30
CA ASN A 24 -3.27 7.04 -9.06
C ASN A 24 -2.23 6.28 -8.21
N ARG A 25 -1.30 5.56 -8.84
CA ARG A 25 -0.19 4.88 -8.13
C ARG A 25 0.77 5.89 -7.51
N GLY A 26 1.16 6.92 -8.26
CA GLY A 26 2.03 8.00 -7.77
C GLY A 26 1.40 8.74 -6.59
N GLU A 27 0.12 9.09 -6.71
CA GLU A 27 -0.64 9.72 -5.63
C GLU A 27 -0.77 8.82 -4.39
N ALA A 28 -1.04 7.52 -4.57
CA ALA A 28 -1.11 6.57 -3.46
C ALA A 28 0.23 6.50 -2.70
N TYR A 29 1.36 6.47 -3.43
CA TYR A 29 2.69 6.52 -2.84
C TYR A 29 2.91 7.83 -2.08
N HIS A 30 2.54 8.97 -2.67
CA HIS A 30 2.66 10.26 -2.00
C HIS A 30 1.78 10.36 -0.76
N ARG A 31 0.57 9.79 -0.77
CA ARG A 31 -0.30 9.69 0.41
C ARG A 31 0.34 8.84 1.51
N LEU A 32 0.89 7.68 1.17
CA LEU A 32 1.62 6.83 2.12
C LEU A 32 2.81 7.58 2.73
N ARG A 33 3.68 8.15 1.89
CA ARG A 33 4.86 8.90 2.35
C ARG A 33 4.46 10.05 3.27
N ARG A 34 3.37 10.74 2.94
CA ARG A 34 2.79 11.79 3.78
C ARG A 34 2.33 11.19 5.11
N ALA A 35 1.58 10.10 5.11
CA ALA A 35 1.12 9.46 6.34
C ALA A 35 2.30 9.09 7.26
N VAL A 36 3.32 8.40 6.73
CA VAL A 36 4.56 8.04 7.44
C VAL A 36 5.24 9.28 8.02
N ALA A 37 5.29 10.36 7.25
CA ALA A 37 5.84 11.62 7.70
C ALA A 37 5.04 12.22 8.89
N PHE A 38 3.71 12.18 8.83
CA PHE A 38 2.85 12.80 9.84
C PHE A 38 2.71 11.99 11.14
N VAL A 39 3.20 10.74 11.20
CA VAL A 39 3.09 9.83 12.36
C VAL A 39 3.49 10.45 13.70
N ASN A 40 4.52 11.29 13.73
CA ASN A 40 5.00 11.95 14.97
C ASN A 40 4.15 13.16 15.42
N GLY A 41 2.84 13.15 15.15
CA GLY A 41 1.90 14.16 15.65
C GLY A 41 2.03 15.53 15.00
N GLY A 42 2.47 15.59 13.73
CA GLY A 42 2.53 16.83 12.94
C GLY A 42 3.52 17.89 13.42
N LYS A 43 4.26 17.66 14.52
CA LYS A 43 5.29 18.58 15.02
C LYS A 43 6.61 18.32 14.30
N PHE A 44 6.67 18.75 13.06
CA PHE A 44 7.90 18.79 12.27
C PHE A 44 8.83 19.86 12.87
N ARG A 45 9.61 19.50 13.90
CA ARG A 45 10.54 20.40 14.59
C ARG A 45 11.94 20.31 13.96
N VAL A 46 12.00 20.33 12.65
CA VAL A 46 13.26 20.27 11.91
C VAL A 46 13.64 21.69 11.51
N LYS A 47 14.82 22.16 11.90
CA LYS A 47 15.21 23.58 11.72
C LYS A 47 16.25 23.76 10.61
N THR A 48 17.02 22.73 10.28
CA THR A 48 18.07 22.80 9.25
C THR A 48 17.72 22.00 8.00
N GLU A 49 18.34 22.34 6.87
CA GLU A 49 18.11 21.67 5.59
C GLU A 49 18.62 20.22 5.61
N GLU A 50 19.73 19.97 6.29
CA GLU A 50 20.34 18.65 6.40
C GLU A 50 19.44 17.68 7.18
N GLU A 51 18.86 18.13 8.28
CA GLU A 51 17.92 17.33 9.05
C GLU A 51 16.65 17.02 8.23
N GLN A 52 16.16 17.98 7.42
CA GLN A 52 15.01 17.74 6.53
C GLN A 52 15.34 16.67 5.49
N GLN A 53 16.55 16.70 4.94
CA GLN A 53 17.00 15.73 3.96
C GLN A 53 17.11 14.33 4.57
N ILE A 54 17.74 14.20 5.74
CA ILE A 54 17.82 12.92 6.47
C ILE A 54 16.41 12.36 6.71
N TRP A 55 15.50 13.21 7.15
CA TRP A 55 14.14 12.80 7.46
C TRP A 55 13.35 12.39 6.21
N ASN A 56 13.55 13.11 5.09
CA ASN A 56 12.99 12.77 3.78
C ASN A 56 13.45 11.39 3.31
N GLU A 57 14.73 11.07 3.52
CA GLU A 57 15.33 9.79 3.19
C GLU A 57 14.82 8.66 4.10
N CYS A 58 14.74 8.90 5.41
CA CYS A 58 14.14 7.94 6.35
C CYS A 58 12.68 7.64 6.00
N SER A 59 11.88 8.67 5.68
CA SER A 59 10.49 8.49 5.25
C SER A 59 10.39 7.66 3.97
N ARG A 60 11.30 7.88 3.02
CA ARG A 60 11.39 7.08 1.78
C ARG A 60 11.74 5.63 2.07
N LEU A 61 12.69 5.39 2.97
CA LEU A 61 13.08 4.04 3.39
C LEU A 61 11.90 3.29 4.04
N ILE A 62 11.19 3.92 4.98
CA ILE A 62 10.03 3.32 5.66
C ILE A 62 8.91 3.03 4.65
N THR A 63 8.62 3.97 3.77
CA THR A 63 7.62 3.80 2.68
C THR A 63 7.95 2.57 1.83
N ASN A 64 9.21 2.42 1.42
CA ASN A 64 9.66 1.27 0.64
C ASN A 64 9.60 -0.04 1.45
N ALA A 65 9.91 -0.01 2.75
CA ALA A 65 9.81 -1.18 3.62
C ALA A 65 8.35 -1.67 3.74
N VAL A 66 7.39 -0.74 3.86
CA VAL A 66 5.95 -1.04 3.86
C VAL A 66 5.52 -1.68 2.53
N ILE A 67 5.91 -1.08 1.40
CA ILE A 67 5.60 -1.61 0.07
C ILE A 67 6.21 -3.00 -0.12
N TYR A 68 7.44 -3.20 0.32
CA TYR A 68 8.11 -4.50 0.29
C TYR A 68 7.34 -5.54 1.10
N TYR A 69 6.98 -5.21 2.35
CA TYR A 69 6.19 -6.08 3.21
C TYR A 69 4.86 -6.49 2.55
N ASN A 70 4.10 -5.51 2.03
CA ASN A 70 2.85 -5.78 1.33
C ASN A 70 3.05 -6.67 0.11
N THR A 71 4.10 -6.40 -0.67
CA THR A 71 4.40 -7.18 -1.88
C THR A 71 4.72 -8.62 -1.54
N VAL A 72 5.58 -8.86 -0.53
CA VAL A 72 5.92 -10.22 -0.07
C VAL A 72 4.68 -10.96 0.43
N LEU A 73 3.85 -10.29 1.25
CA LEU A 73 2.62 -10.89 1.77
C LEU A 73 1.66 -11.26 0.63
N LEU A 74 1.41 -10.33 -0.30
CA LEU A 74 0.54 -10.57 -1.45
C LEU A 74 1.09 -11.68 -2.36
N SER A 75 2.40 -11.73 -2.60
CA SER A 75 3.03 -12.80 -3.38
C SER A 75 2.82 -14.18 -2.75
N ARG A 76 2.99 -14.31 -1.43
CA ARG A 76 2.78 -15.58 -0.72
C ARG A 76 1.30 -16.00 -0.72
N VAL A 77 0.39 -15.04 -0.53
CA VAL A 77 -1.05 -15.30 -0.63
C VAL A 77 -1.44 -15.72 -2.05
N TYR A 78 -0.86 -15.07 -3.08
CA TYR A 78 -1.08 -15.44 -4.49
C TYR A 78 -0.67 -16.89 -4.76
N GLU A 79 0.53 -17.28 -4.33
CA GLU A 79 1.05 -18.65 -4.50
C GLU A 79 0.12 -19.68 -3.87
N GLN A 80 -0.32 -19.44 -2.62
CA GLN A 80 -1.27 -20.34 -1.95
C GLN A 80 -2.60 -20.45 -2.70
N LYS A 81 -3.21 -19.34 -3.10
CA LYS A 81 -4.50 -19.35 -3.81
C LYS A 81 -4.40 -19.97 -5.20
N GLN A 82 -3.25 -19.81 -5.86
CA GLN A 82 -2.96 -20.48 -7.13
C GLN A 82 -2.89 -22.00 -6.96
N THR A 83 -2.28 -22.51 -5.88
CA THR A 83 -2.25 -23.96 -5.61
C THR A 83 -3.63 -24.55 -5.30
N VAL A 84 -4.53 -23.78 -4.68
CA VAL A 84 -5.91 -24.18 -4.38
C VAL A 84 -6.84 -24.04 -5.61
N GLY A 85 -6.43 -23.27 -6.62
CA GLY A 85 -7.20 -23.07 -7.86
C GLY A 85 -8.35 -22.06 -7.74
N ASP A 86 -8.33 -21.19 -6.72
CA ASP A 86 -9.39 -20.21 -6.46
C ASP A 86 -9.27 -18.98 -7.36
N GLN A 87 -9.91 -19.02 -8.53
CA GLN A 87 -9.87 -17.95 -9.53
C GLN A 87 -10.51 -16.64 -9.05
N ASN A 88 -11.49 -16.70 -8.15
CA ASN A 88 -12.14 -15.50 -7.62
C ASN A 88 -11.18 -14.74 -6.68
N ALA A 89 -10.50 -15.45 -5.79
CA ALA A 89 -9.50 -14.85 -4.91
C ALA A 89 -8.33 -14.25 -5.71
N LEU A 90 -7.88 -14.91 -6.78
CA LEU A 90 -6.82 -14.39 -7.65
C LEU A 90 -7.23 -13.10 -8.36
N ALA A 91 -8.45 -13.04 -8.92
CA ALA A 91 -8.98 -11.84 -9.58
C ALA A 91 -9.05 -10.63 -8.62
N GLN A 92 -9.41 -10.87 -7.37
CA GLN A 92 -9.43 -9.83 -6.33
C GLN A 92 -8.02 -9.42 -5.90
N LEU A 93 -7.08 -10.36 -5.78
CA LEU A 93 -5.70 -10.02 -5.42
C LEU A 93 -5.05 -9.08 -6.45
N HIS A 94 -5.44 -9.19 -7.72
CA HIS A 94 -5.01 -8.27 -8.77
C HIS A 94 -5.55 -6.85 -8.63
N SER A 95 -6.64 -6.62 -7.89
CA SER A 95 -7.17 -5.28 -7.63
C SER A 95 -6.50 -4.61 -6.42
N ILE A 96 -5.87 -5.38 -5.54
CA ILE A 96 -5.20 -4.87 -4.34
C ILE A 96 -3.89 -4.18 -4.72
N SER A 97 -3.74 -2.93 -4.29
CA SER A 97 -2.53 -2.16 -4.49
C SER A 97 -1.47 -2.54 -3.44
N PRO A 98 -0.22 -2.84 -3.83
CA PRO A 98 0.87 -3.06 -2.87
C PRO A 98 1.24 -1.79 -2.08
N VAL A 99 0.74 -0.63 -2.50
CA VAL A 99 0.92 0.66 -1.81
C VAL A 99 -0.19 0.91 -0.77
N ALA A 100 -1.19 0.02 -0.64
CA ALA A 100 -2.21 0.13 0.38
C ALA A 100 -1.58 0.09 1.78
N TRP A 101 -2.02 0.97 2.68
CA TRP A 101 -1.41 1.13 4.00
C TRP A 101 -2.40 1.40 5.12
N GLN A 102 -3.69 1.53 4.80
CA GLN A 102 -4.74 1.76 5.79
C GLN A 102 -4.83 0.62 6.82
N HIS A 103 -4.39 -0.59 6.47
CA HIS A 103 -4.32 -1.75 7.37
C HIS A 103 -3.11 -1.74 8.31
N ILE A 104 -2.18 -0.79 8.16
CA ILE A 104 -0.96 -0.71 8.97
C ILE A 104 -1.13 0.39 10.01
N ASN A 105 -1.11 0.01 11.29
CA ASN A 105 -1.06 0.99 12.36
C ASN A 105 0.34 1.61 12.45
N MET A 106 0.43 2.88 12.05
CA MET A 106 1.68 3.65 12.13
C MET A 106 1.80 4.45 13.42
N TYR A 107 0.72 4.56 14.22
CA TYR A 107 0.68 5.38 15.42
C TYR A 107 0.88 4.54 16.69
N GLY A 108 1.52 5.14 17.70
CA GLY A 108 1.69 4.52 19.01
C GLY A 108 3.10 4.71 19.57
N ASN A 109 3.35 4.08 20.71
CA ASN A 109 4.67 4.05 21.34
C ASN A 109 5.36 2.72 20.97
N PHE A 110 6.54 2.80 20.36
CA PHE A 110 7.31 1.63 19.96
C PHE A 110 8.40 1.36 21.01
N GLU A 111 8.36 0.19 21.64
CA GLU A 111 9.42 -0.27 22.53
C GLU A 111 10.30 -1.28 21.79
N PHE A 112 11.57 -0.91 21.58
CA PHE A 112 12.54 -1.77 20.90
C PHE A 112 13.25 -2.64 21.93
N SER A 113 12.73 -3.86 22.15
CA SER A 113 13.43 -4.89 22.95
C SER A 113 14.43 -5.66 22.07
N PRO A 114 15.61 -6.04 22.59
CA PRO A 114 16.58 -6.86 21.86
C PRO A 114 16.08 -8.28 21.55
N SER A 115 14.96 -8.71 22.13
CA SER A 115 14.27 -9.93 21.73
C SER A 115 13.53 -9.69 20.41
N THR A 116 14.25 -9.75 19.29
CA THR A 116 13.68 -9.65 17.95
C THR A 116 12.82 -10.88 17.68
N SER A 117 11.53 -10.81 17.99
CA SER A 117 10.56 -11.74 17.42
C SER A 117 10.56 -11.51 15.91
N LYS A 118 11.11 -12.46 15.15
CA LYS A 118 11.04 -12.43 13.69
C LYS A 118 9.56 -12.43 13.29
N ILE A 119 9.19 -11.54 12.37
CA ILE A 119 7.85 -11.55 11.79
C ILE A 119 7.73 -12.84 10.98
N ASP A 120 6.87 -13.75 11.43
CA ASP A 120 6.57 -14.98 10.71
C ASP A 120 5.52 -14.68 9.63
N ILE A 121 6.02 -14.45 8.41
CA ILE A 121 5.19 -14.17 7.25
C ILE A 121 4.30 -15.38 6.93
N ASP A 122 4.80 -16.61 7.08
CA ASP A 122 4.05 -17.81 6.72
C ASP A 122 2.88 -18.04 7.69
N ALA A 123 3.06 -17.75 8.99
CA ALA A 123 1.98 -17.75 9.97
C ALA A 123 0.91 -16.68 9.68
N LEU A 124 1.32 -15.50 9.20
CA LEU A 124 0.38 -14.46 8.75
C LEU A 124 -0.40 -14.90 7.51
N VAL A 125 0.29 -15.47 6.52
CA VAL A 125 -0.34 -15.98 5.29
C VAL A 125 -1.33 -17.10 5.62
N ALA A 126 -1.03 -17.96 6.59
CA ALA A 126 -1.95 -19.01 7.04
C ALA A 126 -3.28 -18.46 7.57
N ARG A 127 -3.31 -17.27 8.21
CA ARG A 127 -4.58 -16.61 8.57
C ARG A 127 -5.43 -16.24 7.37
N TYR A 128 -4.79 -15.88 6.26
CA TYR A 128 -5.46 -15.60 4.99
C TYR A 128 -5.81 -16.87 4.19
N ALA A 129 -5.54 -18.07 4.72
CA ALA A 129 -5.99 -19.32 4.08
C ALA A 129 -7.49 -19.57 4.33
N GLU A 130 -8.02 -19.13 5.47
CA GLU A 130 -9.42 -19.38 5.87
C GLU A 130 -10.43 -18.56 5.05
N PRO A 131 -11.42 -19.19 4.38
CA PRO A 131 -12.40 -18.51 3.54
C PRO A 131 -13.28 -17.47 4.27
N GLU A 132 -13.49 -17.64 5.57
CA GLU A 132 -14.36 -16.77 6.38
C GLU A 132 -13.73 -15.39 6.65
N TYR A 133 -12.39 -15.31 6.72
CA TYR A 133 -11.68 -14.05 6.93
C TYR A 133 -11.73 -13.14 5.69
N TRP A 134 -11.73 -13.73 4.48
CA TRP A 134 -11.90 -12.98 3.22
C TRP A 134 -13.25 -12.28 3.18
N LYS A 135 -14.34 -12.95 3.57
CA LYS A 135 -15.69 -12.35 3.56
C LYS A 135 -15.80 -11.15 4.49
N GLN A 136 -15.18 -11.19 5.67
CA GLN A 136 -15.19 -10.06 6.61
C GLN A 136 -14.34 -8.88 6.11
N ALA A 137 -13.13 -9.14 5.60
CA ALA A 137 -12.28 -8.10 4.99
C ALA A 137 -12.91 -7.46 3.73
N LEU A 138 -13.80 -8.19 3.05
CA LEU A 138 -14.57 -7.70 1.90
C LEU A 138 -15.73 -6.78 2.34
N ILE A 139 -16.44 -7.11 3.42
CA ILE A 139 -17.56 -6.30 3.95
C ILE A 139 -17.07 -4.96 4.52
N GLU A 140 -15.89 -4.94 5.16
CA GLU A 140 -15.31 -3.69 5.69
C GLU A 140 -14.84 -2.73 4.59
N ASN A 141 -14.36 -3.23 3.45
CA ASN A 141 -14.00 -2.36 2.32
C ASN A 141 -15.23 -1.73 1.65
N GLU A 142 -16.34 -2.46 1.51
CA GLU A 142 -17.58 -1.95 0.90
C GLU A 142 -18.24 -0.84 1.76
N ASN A 143 -18.25 -1.01 3.09
CA ASN A 143 -18.78 -0.01 4.02
C ASN A 143 -17.90 1.25 4.15
N SER A 144 -16.63 1.20 3.72
CA SER A 144 -15.74 2.37 3.73
C SER A 144 -15.81 3.23 2.46
N SER A 145 -16.47 2.73 1.41
CA SER A 145 -16.75 3.46 0.17
C SER A 145 -17.96 4.40 0.24
N ASP A 146 -18.79 4.29 1.29
CA ASP A 146 -19.99 5.12 1.48
C ASP A 146 -19.75 6.36 2.38
N GLU A 147 -18.52 6.59 2.87
CA GLU A 147 -18.18 7.75 3.70
C GLU A 147 -17.18 8.75 3.09
N PHE A 148 -16.89 8.69 1.78
CA PHE A 148 -16.12 9.74 1.09
C PHE A 148 -16.55 10.00 -0.36
#